data_AF-A0A920QNQ0-F1
#
_entry.id   AF-A0A920QNQ0-F1
#
_cell.length_a   1.000
_cell.length_b   1.000
_cell.length_c   1.000
_cell.angle_alpha   90.00
_cell.angle_beta   90.00
_cell.angle_gamma   90.00
#
_symmetry.space_group_name_H-M   'P 1'
#
loop_
_entity.id
_entity.type
_entity.pdbx_description
1 polymer ?
#
loop_
_entity_poly.entity_id
_entity_poly.type
_entity_poly.pdbx_seq_one_letter_code
_entity_poly.pdbx_strand_id
1 'polypeptide(L)' 'MVDPGMGTRHRAALGISEETDSIVVVISEETTKISLAENGRFVKIGMDEMDLRRHLNERMFISSGD' A
#
# COMPACT_ATOMS: atom_id res chain seq x y z
N MET A 1 -12.33 6.06 4.13
CA MET A 1 -12.85 7.15 3.26
C MET A 1 -11.75 7.45 2.24
N VAL A 2 -12.08 7.46 0.95
CA VAL A 2 -11.11 7.78 -0.10
C VAL A 2 -10.83 9.29 -0.05
N ASP A 3 -9.56 9.66 0.09
CA ASP A 3 -9.14 11.07 0.09
C ASP A 3 -9.39 11.69 -1.30
N PRO A 4 -9.93 12.91 -1.42
CA PRO A 4 -10.13 13.58 -2.71
C PRO A 4 -8.87 13.67 -3.59
N GLY A 5 -7.67 13.67 -3.00
CA GLY A 5 -6.39 13.65 -3.70
C GLY A 5 -6.01 12.29 -4.30
N MET A 6 -6.83 11.25 -4.14
CA MET A 6 -6.53 9.91 -4.64
C MET A 6 -6.94 9.73 -6.10
N GLY A 7 -5.94 9.62 -6.98
CA GLY A 7 -6.11 9.28 -8.40
C GLY A 7 -6.59 7.84 -8.66
N THR A 8 -6.64 7.46 -9.95
CA THR A 8 -7.15 6.14 -10.39
C THR A 8 -6.35 4.96 -9.85
N ARG A 9 -5.02 5.06 -9.74
CA ARG A 9 -4.17 3.99 -9.17
C ARG A 9 -4.53 3.67 -7.72
N HIS A 10 -4.83 4.70 -6.93
CA HIS A 10 -5.27 4.54 -5.55
C HIS A 10 -6.63 3.83 -5.48
N ARG A 11 -7.59 4.23 -6.31
CA ARG A 11 -8.91 3.57 -6.36
C ARG A 11 -8.83 2.11 -6.80
N ALA A 12 -8.00 1.81 -7.80
CA ALA A 12 -7.75 0.44 -8.24
C ALA A 12 -7.11 -0.41 -7.13
N ALA A 13 -6.12 0.15 -6.42
CA ALA A 13 -5.48 -0.51 -5.28
C ALA A 13 -6.47 -0.82 -4.16
N LEU A 14 -7.37 0.13 -3.86
CA LEU A 14 -8.42 -0.08 -2.88
C LEU A 14 -9.34 -1.24 -3.30
N GLY A 15 -9.83 -1.21 -4.54
CA GLY A 15 -10.77 -2.20 -5.06
C GLY A 15 -10.18 -3.62 -5.07
N ILE A 16 -8.95 -3.80 -5.56
CA ILE A 16 -8.36 -5.15 -5.54
C ILE A 16 -8.08 -5.63 -4.11
N SER A 17 -7.65 -4.73 -3.21
CA SER A 17 -7.39 -5.08 -1.80
C SER A 17 -8.65 -5.31 -0.98
N GLU A 18 -9.83 -4.94 -1.48
CA GLU A 18 -11.13 -5.19 -0.84
C GLU A 18 -11.61 -6.62 -1.12
N GLU A 19 -11.33 -7.12 -2.33
CA GLU A 19 -11.74 -8.45 -2.78
C GLU A 19 -10.70 -9.54 -2.50
N THR A 20 -9.47 -9.17 -2.11
CA THR A 20 -8.37 -10.10 -1.86
C THR A 20 -7.61 -9.75 -0.58
N ASP A 21 -6.77 -10.67 -0.11
CA ASP A 21 -5.82 -10.47 0.98
C ASP A 21 -4.50 -9.79 0.53
N SER A 22 -4.49 -9.21 -0.67
CA SER A 22 -3.28 -8.64 -1.27
C SER A 22 -2.80 -7.37 -0.57
N ILE A 23 -1.48 -7.24 -0.48
CA ILE A 23 -0.79 -6.00 -0.15
C ILE A 23 -0.49 -5.25 -1.44
N VAL A 24 -1.05 -4.05 -1.60
CA VAL A 24 -0.90 -3.25 -2.82
C VAL A 24 -0.08 -1.99 -2.55
N VAL A 25 1.07 -1.88 -3.22
CA VAL A 25 1.94 -0.69 -3.17
C VAL A 25 1.56 0.25 -4.30
N VAL A 26 1.33 1.52 -3.97
CA VAL A 26 1.02 2.58 -4.94
C VAL A 26 2.05 3.69 -4.83
N ILE A 27 2.64 4.08 -5.95
CA ILE A 27 3.47 5.29 -6.05
C ILE A 27 2.64 6.38 -6.73
N SER A 28 2.47 7.51 -6.05
CA SER A 28 1.81 8.68 -6.61
C SER A 28 2.71 9.34 -7.65
N GLU A 29 2.18 9.56 -8.85
CA GLU A 29 2.88 10.30 -9.91
C GLU A 29 2.92 11.81 -9.62
N GLU A 30 1.93 12.31 -8.89
CA GLU A 30 1.83 13.74 -8.56
C GLU A 30 2.69 14.12 -7.37
N THR A 31 2.79 13.24 -6.37
CA THR A 31 3.41 13.56 -5.07
C THR A 31 4.64 12.72 -4.76
N THR A 32 5.01 11.78 -5.64
CA THR A 32 6.11 10.80 -5.48
C THR A 32 6.08 9.98 -4.18
N LYS A 33 4.97 10.08 -3.45
CA LYS A 33 4.71 9.41 -2.18
C LYS A 33 4.25 7.98 -2.40
N ILE A 34 4.69 7.10 -1.50
CA ILE A 34 4.24 5.71 -1.46
C ILE A 34 2.99 5.62 -0.57
N SER A 35 2.02 4.82 -1.00
CA SER A 35 0.82 4.45 -0.25
C SER A 35 0.66 2.93 -0.27
N LEU A 36 0.08 2.37 0.80
CA LEU A 36 -0.21 0.94 0.92
C LEU A 36 -1.71 0.72 1.09
N ALA A 37 -2.30 -0.15 0.27
CA ALA A 37 -3.68 -0.61 0.42
C ALA A 37 -3.74 -2.10 0.76
N GLU A 38 -4.52 -2.44 1.80
CA GLU A 38 -4.77 -3.79 2.29
C GLU A 38 -6.16 -3.85 2.90
N ASN A 39 -6.91 -4.95 2.69
CA ASN A 39 -8.23 -5.17 3.29
C ASN A 39 -9.20 -3.98 3.06
N GLY A 40 -9.26 -3.49 1.81
CA GLY A 40 -10.14 -2.39 1.40
C GLY A 40 -9.84 -1.05 2.06
N ARG A 41 -8.64 -0.84 2.60
CA ARG A 41 -8.23 0.43 3.22
C ARG A 41 -6.79 0.80 2.93
N PHE A 42 -6.49 2.10 2.98
CA PHE A 42 -5.11 2.57 3.00
C PHE A 42 -4.54 2.44 4.41
N VAL A 43 -3.50 1.63 4.56
CA VAL A 43 -2.81 1.42 5.84
C VAL A 43 -1.92 2.61 6.18
N LYS A 44 -1.26 3.17 5.16
CA LYS A 44 -0.47 4.40 5.26
C LYS A 44 -0.49 5.14 3.92
N ILE A 45 -0.51 6.47 4.00
CA ILE A 45 -0.45 7.37 2.85
C ILE A 45 0.76 8.27 3.05
N GLY A 46 1.64 8.36 2.06
CA GLY A 46 2.83 9.20 2.17
C GLY A 46 3.92 8.61 3.05
N MET A 47 4.27 7.36 2.80
CA MET A 47 5.38 6.70 3.47
C MET A 47 6.68 6.82 2.68
N ASP A 48 7.81 6.69 3.37
CA ASP A 48 9.13 6.58 2.78
C ASP A 48 9.55 5.11 2.56
N GLU A 49 10.74 4.92 2.00
CA GLU A 49 11.30 3.58 1.74
C GLU A 49 11.46 2.76 3.03
N MET A 50 11.89 3.40 4.12
CA MET A 50 12.16 2.72 5.39
C MET A 50 10.86 2.18 6.00
N ASP A 51 9.80 2.99 5.97
CA ASP A 51 8.46 2.59 6.37
C ASP A 51 7.94 1.42 5.53
N LEU A 52 8.11 1.49 4.20
CA LEU A 52 7.66 0.43 3.30
C LEU A 52 8.38 -0.88 3.60
N ARG A 53 9.71 -0.83 3.74
CA ARG A 53 10.53 -2.00 4.02
C ARG A 53 10.17 -2.64 5.36
N ARG A 54 9.98 -1.84 6.41
CA ARG A 54 9.53 -2.34 7.72
C ARG A 54 8.19 -3.07 7.57
N HIS A 55 7.23 -2.43 6.92
CA HIS A 55 5.88 -2.98 6.75
C HIS A 55 5.88 -4.30 5.98
N LEU A 56 6.62 -4.37 4.86
CA LEU A 56 6.70 -5.59 4.06
C LEU A 56 7.39 -6.74 4.80
N ASN A 57 8.47 -6.46 5.56
CA ASN A 57 9.14 -7.47 6.37
C ASN A 57 8.21 -8.05 7.46
N GLU A 58 7.43 -7.19 8.11
CA GLU A 58 6.48 -7.61 9.15
C GLU A 58 5.33 -8.44 8.58
N ARG A 59 4.80 -8.06 7.41
CA ARG A 59 3.58 -8.68 6.85
C ARG A 59 3.85 -9.90 5.99
N MET A 60 4.94 -9.93 5.25
CA MET A 60 5.24 -11.00 4.30
C MET A 60 6.04 -12.16 4.91
N PHE A 61 6.37 -12.12 6.21
CA PHE A 61 7.19 -13.13 6.90
C PHE A 61 8.32 -13.67 6.00
N ILE A 62 9.18 -12.78 5.49
CA ILE A 62 10.49 -13.22 5.00
C ILE A 62 11.34 -13.50 6.25
N SER A 63 10.90 -14.46 7.08
CA SER A 63 11.87 -15.26 7.80
C SER A 63 12.51 -16.07 6.69
N SER A 64 13.73 -15.69 6.34
CA SER A 64 14.64 -16.57 5.63
C SER A 64 14.65 -17.90 6.38
N GLY A 65 13.82 -18.84 5.92
CA GLY A 65 14.09 -20.26 6.05
C GLY A 65 15.06 -20.59 4.92
N ASP A 66 16.31 -20.18 5.15
CA ASP A 66 17.57 -20.69 4.60
C ASP A 66 18.72 -19.97 5.31
#